data_AF-C2K1C8-F1
#
_entry.id   AF-C2K1C8-F1
#
_cell.length_a   1.000
_cell.length_b   1.000
_cell.length_c   1.000
_cell.angle_alpha   90.00
_cell.angle_beta   90.00
_cell.angle_gamma   90.00
#
_symmetry.space_group_name_H-M   'P 1'
#
loop_
_entity.id
_entity.type
_entity.pdbx_description
1 polymer ?
#
loop_
_entity_poly.entity_id
_entity_poly.type
_entity_poly.pdbx_seq_one_letter_code
_entity_poly.pdbx_strand_id
1 'polypeptide(L)'
;MLNLNDTHLAALIAKPLNVSQLRQQISTAYQTEADRLADSPLWGSNDDALTALLASYTGLMRDKLYQTLQNIAAIPTNFLQTLWFKDTTSDPHHSEITLIQATEEDNQPLLTIVDPLSPSATLKAVNLPTLLQITASDSNALPYDADEIKALSALTKALNQGGYQFATIDETVLQPINGLHFKTRFDNLKPLVAKKTVVKAGEFSIQTNLDRDSKVLDYQVLDEDGHDWKDLGSEEVKGDRFEWASTTIPEELVNHHLKLVVRVSAGTNSPALDELFVIASSNAILMRQGSHQGVYELPLPNQKLFTVMVNPDNNMIYLKYPDPETQVIELNRQYPFIGEWLKAVLPQKRAFN
;
A
#
# COMPACT_ATOMS: atom_id res chain seq x y z
N MET A 1 -24.09 0.82 -25.70
CA MET A 1 -24.14 -0.18 -26.80
C MET A 1 -22.94 0.03 -27.70
N LEU A 2 -22.24 -1.05 -28.05
CA LEU A 2 -21.10 -0.99 -28.98
C LEU A 2 -21.57 -0.98 -30.43
N ASN A 3 -21.00 -0.09 -31.25
CA ASN A 3 -21.17 -0.15 -32.71
C ASN A 3 -20.13 -1.12 -33.30
N LEU A 4 -20.53 -2.37 -33.55
CA LEU A 4 -19.61 -3.39 -34.08
C LEU A 4 -19.13 -3.13 -35.52
N ASN A 5 -19.75 -2.17 -36.23
CA ASN A 5 -19.27 -1.71 -37.54
C ASN A 5 -18.20 -0.61 -37.43
N ASP A 6 -17.92 -0.11 -36.23
CA ASP A 6 -16.83 0.82 -35.99
C ASP A 6 -15.48 0.12 -36.25
N THR A 7 -14.69 0.69 -37.17
CA THR A 7 -13.43 0.08 -37.61
C THR A 7 -12.36 0.11 -36.53
N HIS A 8 -12.40 1.07 -35.62
CA HIS A 8 -11.49 1.13 -34.48
C HIS A 8 -11.86 0.02 -33.47
N LEU A 9 -13.14 -0.10 -33.12
CA LEU A 9 -13.62 -1.16 -32.22
C LEU A 9 -13.36 -2.55 -32.80
N ALA A 10 -13.63 -2.77 -34.09
CA ALA A 10 -13.34 -4.03 -34.77
C ALA A 10 -11.84 -4.38 -34.72
N ALA A 11 -10.96 -3.38 -34.86
CA ALA A 11 -9.52 -3.57 -34.74
C ALA A 11 -9.08 -3.94 -33.31
N LEU A 12 -9.71 -3.36 -32.28
CA LEU A 12 -9.47 -3.72 -30.87
C LEU A 12 -9.88 -5.17 -30.59
N ILE A 13 -11.00 -5.62 -31.15
CA ILE A 13 -11.49 -6.99 -31.00
C ILE A 13 -10.53 -7.99 -31.68
N ALA A 14 -10.08 -7.70 -32.91
CA ALA A 14 -9.30 -8.64 -33.71
C ALA A 14 -7.84 -8.83 -33.26
N LYS A 15 -7.22 -7.80 -32.67
CA LYS A 15 -5.79 -7.85 -32.34
C LYS A 15 -5.52 -8.64 -31.05
N PRO A 16 -4.47 -9.48 -31.00
CA PRO A 16 -3.96 -10.00 -29.74
C PRO A 16 -3.28 -8.86 -28.97
N LEU A 17 -3.65 -8.69 -27.71
CA LEU A 17 -3.11 -7.66 -26.82
C LEU A 17 -2.61 -8.35 -25.55
N ASN A 18 -1.57 -7.80 -24.92
CA ASN A 18 -1.28 -8.11 -23.52
C ASN A 18 -2.20 -7.30 -22.59
N VAL A 19 -2.21 -7.62 -21.30
CA VAL A 19 -3.15 -6.99 -20.34
C VAL A 19 -2.96 -5.47 -20.25
N SER A 20 -1.72 -4.96 -20.34
CA SER A 20 -1.44 -3.53 -20.32
C SER A 20 -2.00 -2.80 -21.53
N GLN A 21 -1.72 -3.34 -22.73
CA GLN A 21 -2.24 -2.81 -23.99
C GLN A 21 -3.78 -2.88 -24.04
N LEU A 22 -4.33 -3.99 -23.55
CA LEU A 22 -5.76 -4.20 -23.43
C LEU A 22 -6.41 -3.09 -22.59
N ARG A 23 -5.92 -2.90 -21.35
CA ARG A 23 -6.38 -1.86 -20.43
C ARG A 23 -6.33 -0.50 -21.11
N GLN A 24 -5.15 -0.12 -21.61
CA GLN A 24 -4.94 1.19 -22.22
C GLN A 24 -5.90 1.45 -23.39
N GLN A 25 -5.99 0.52 -24.34
CA GLN A 25 -6.73 0.75 -25.57
C GLN A 25 -8.24 0.75 -25.35
N ILE A 26 -8.79 -0.18 -24.56
CA ILE A 26 -10.23 -0.21 -24.28
C ILE A 26 -10.62 0.98 -23.38
N SER A 27 -9.83 1.32 -22.35
CA SER A 27 -10.09 2.51 -21.52
C SER A 27 -10.11 3.79 -22.34
N THR A 28 -9.19 3.93 -23.31
CA THR A 28 -9.12 5.11 -24.17
C THR A 28 -10.33 5.19 -25.11
N ALA A 29 -10.72 4.05 -25.70
CA ALA A 29 -11.91 3.98 -26.54
C ALA A 29 -13.20 4.29 -25.75
N TYR A 30 -13.31 3.78 -24.53
CA TYR A 30 -14.39 4.12 -23.61
C TYR A 30 -14.40 5.63 -23.30
N GLN A 31 -13.27 6.19 -22.88
CA GLN A 31 -13.19 7.61 -22.50
C GLN A 31 -13.56 8.53 -23.67
N THR A 32 -13.08 8.22 -24.87
CA THR A 32 -13.41 8.99 -26.09
C THR A 32 -14.91 9.04 -26.33
N GLU A 33 -15.60 7.91 -26.16
CA GLU A 33 -17.05 7.84 -26.36
C GLU A 33 -17.83 8.47 -25.18
N ALA A 34 -17.33 8.31 -23.96
CA ALA A 34 -17.91 8.92 -22.77
C ALA A 34 -17.83 10.46 -22.85
N ASP A 35 -16.69 11.02 -23.24
CA ASP A 35 -16.50 12.46 -23.46
C ASP A 35 -17.44 12.98 -24.55
N ARG A 36 -17.56 12.23 -25.67
CA ARG A 36 -18.49 12.56 -26.76
C ARG A 36 -19.95 12.61 -26.31
N LEU A 37 -20.37 11.73 -25.40
CA LEU A 37 -21.71 11.75 -24.82
C LEU A 37 -21.88 12.87 -23.80
N ALA A 38 -20.87 13.12 -22.96
CA ALA A 38 -20.87 14.19 -21.96
C ALA A 38 -21.04 15.58 -22.61
N ASP A 39 -20.41 15.81 -23.76
CA ASP A 39 -20.53 17.04 -24.55
C ASP A 39 -21.88 17.19 -25.27
N SER A 40 -22.73 16.16 -25.24
CA SER A 40 -24.03 16.20 -25.88
C SER A 40 -25.12 16.76 -24.94
N PRO A 41 -25.86 17.80 -25.36
CA PRO A 41 -27.00 18.31 -24.58
C PRO A 41 -28.11 17.29 -24.34
N LEU A 42 -28.16 16.22 -25.14
CA LEU A 42 -29.17 15.17 -25.04
C LEU A 42 -28.72 13.99 -24.16
N TRP A 43 -27.42 13.67 -24.19
CA TRP A 43 -26.90 12.43 -23.59
C TRP A 43 -26.10 12.67 -22.31
N GLY A 44 -25.53 13.87 -22.12
CA GLY A 44 -24.62 14.15 -21.00
C GLY A 44 -25.27 14.06 -19.62
N SER A 45 -26.60 14.13 -19.53
CA SER A 45 -27.38 13.95 -18.29
C SER A 45 -28.24 12.68 -18.30
N ASN A 46 -28.02 11.76 -19.24
CA ASN A 46 -28.78 10.52 -19.36
C ASN A 46 -28.01 9.36 -18.72
N ASP A 47 -28.21 9.18 -17.41
CA ASP A 47 -27.51 8.16 -16.61
C ASP A 47 -27.72 6.74 -17.16
N ASP A 48 -28.91 6.40 -17.68
CA ASP A 48 -29.16 5.07 -18.25
C ASP A 48 -28.28 4.83 -19.49
N ALA A 49 -28.13 5.84 -20.35
CA ALA A 49 -27.29 5.76 -21.54
C ALA A 49 -25.80 5.64 -21.17
N LEU A 50 -25.34 6.40 -20.19
CA LEU A 50 -23.96 6.36 -19.70
C LEU A 50 -23.65 5.03 -18.99
N THR A 51 -24.57 4.52 -18.17
CA THR A 51 -24.48 3.20 -17.53
C THR A 51 -24.39 2.09 -18.58
N ALA A 52 -25.25 2.14 -19.61
CA ALA A 52 -25.21 1.17 -20.70
C ALA A 52 -23.93 1.26 -21.55
N LEU A 53 -23.34 2.45 -21.68
CA LEU A 53 -22.02 2.63 -22.32
C LEU A 53 -20.92 1.97 -21.48
N LEU A 54 -20.87 2.28 -20.17
CA LEU A 54 -19.89 1.70 -19.24
C LEU A 54 -19.99 0.17 -19.21
N ALA A 55 -21.19 -0.38 -19.10
CA ALA A 55 -21.43 -1.82 -19.13
C ALA A 55 -20.92 -2.47 -20.44
N SER A 56 -21.17 -1.80 -21.57
CA SER A 56 -20.72 -2.29 -22.89
C SER A 56 -19.20 -2.43 -22.99
N TYR A 57 -18.45 -1.42 -22.54
CA TYR A 57 -16.99 -1.44 -22.56
C TYR A 57 -16.39 -2.34 -21.46
N THR A 58 -17.08 -2.47 -20.32
CA THR A 58 -16.69 -3.42 -19.25
C THR A 58 -16.82 -4.86 -19.74
N GLY A 59 -17.91 -5.20 -20.43
CA GLY A 59 -18.08 -6.52 -21.06
C GLY A 59 -17.00 -6.80 -22.12
N LEU A 60 -16.64 -5.81 -22.94
CA LEU A 60 -15.53 -5.95 -23.90
C LEU A 60 -14.19 -6.19 -23.20
N MET A 61 -13.90 -5.43 -22.13
CA MET A 61 -12.70 -5.62 -21.31
C MET A 61 -12.65 -7.04 -20.73
N ARG A 62 -13.75 -7.50 -20.15
CA ARG A 62 -13.91 -8.85 -19.59
C ARG A 62 -13.56 -9.93 -20.62
N ASP A 63 -14.18 -9.89 -21.79
CA ASP A 63 -14.01 -10.93 -22.81
C ASP A 63 -12.59 -10.95 -23.37
N LYS A 64 -12.04 -9.76 -23.63
CA LYS A 64 -10.66 -9.64 -24.13
C LYS A 64 -9.63 -9.98 -23.05
N LEU A 65 -9.91 -9.74 -21.78
CA LEU A 65 -9.05 -10.17 -20.68
C LEU A 65 -8.98 -11.69 -20.61
N TYR A 66 -10.13 -12.38 -20.67
CA TYR A 66 -10.16 -13.84 -20.71
C TYR A 66 -9.37 -14.39 -21.91
N GLN A 67 -9.59 -13.84 -23.11
CA GLN A 67 -8.82 -14.20 -24.30
C GLN A 67 -7.31 -13.96 -24.12
N THR A 68 -6.93 -12.86 -23.48
CA THR A 68 -5.52 -12.53 -23.21
C THR A 68 -4.88 -13.55 -22.28
N LEU A 69 -5.57 -13.92 -21.20
CA LEU A 69 -5.07 -14.90 -20.23
C LEU A 69 -4.89 -16.29 -20.86
N GLN A 70 -5.76 -16.68 -21.81
CA GLN A 70 -5.59 -17.92 -22.60
C GLN A 70 -4.30 -18.00 -23.39
N ASN A 71 -3.70 -16.86 -23.74
CA ASN A 71 -2.45 -16.81 -24.49
C ASN A 71 -1.21 -16.81 -23.59
N ILE A 72 -1.36 -16.80 -22.26
CA ILE A 72 -0.25 -16.80 -21.31
C ILE A 72 0.14 -18.25 -21.00
N ALA A 73 1.27 -18.70 -21.55
CA ALA A 73 1.75 -20.08 -21.39
C ALA A 73 1.97 -20.51 -19.93
N ALA A 74 2.21 -19.56 -19.02
CA ALA A 74 2.39 -19.83 -17.60
C ALA A 74 1.07 -20.16 -16.87
N ILE A 75 -0.09 -19.87 -17.46
CA ILE A 75 -1.41 -20.19 -16.90
C ILE A 75 -1.93 -21.46 -17.60
N PRO A 76 -2.04 -22.59 -16.88
CA PRO A 76 -2.49 -23.84 -17.45
C PRO A 76 -3.92 -23.76 -18.03
N THR A 77 -4.15 -24.40 -19.18
CA THR A 77 -5.47 -24.40 -19.85
C THR A 77 -6.57 -25.01 -18.99
N ASN A 78 -6.28 -26.09 -18.25
CA ASN A 78 -7.23 -26.72 -17.33
C ASN A 78 -7.65 -25.76 -16.20
N PHE A 79 -6.73 -24.98 -15.65
CA PHE A 79 -7.07 -23.95 -14.67
C PHE A 79 -7.96 -22.87 -15.28
N LEU A 80 -7.64 -22.38 -16.49
CA LEU A 80 -8.48 -21.39 -17.18
C LEU A 80 -9.90 -21.89 -17.48
N GLN A 81 -10.06 -23.19 -17.75
CA GLN A 81 -11.37 -23.81 -17.98
C GLN A 81 -12.26 -23.81 -16.73
N THR A 82 -11.67 -23.72 -15.53
CA THR A 82 -12.43 -23.53 -14.29
C THR A 82 -12.81 -22.08 -14.02
N LEU A 83 -12.23 -21.12 -14.76
CA LEU A 83 -12.50 -19.71 -14.53
C LEU A 83 -13.63 -19.19 -15.41
N TRP A 84 -14.49 -18.38 -14.81
CA TRP A 84 -15.41 -17.51 -15.55
C TRP A 84 -15.41 -16.11 -14.95
N PHE A 85 -15.83 -15.14 -15.77
CA PHE A 85 -15.71 -13.73 -15.46
C PHE A 85 -17.11 -13.15 -15.42
N LYS A 86 -17.46 -12.52 -14.29
CA LYS A 86 -18.72 -11.82 -14.09
C LYS A 86 -18.48 -10.32 -14.08
N ASP A 87 -19.07 -9.59 -15.00
CA ASP A 87 -19.11 -8.14 -14.95
C ASP A 87 -20.41 -7.63 -14.33
N THR A 88 -20.31 -6.50 -13.62
CA THR A 88 -21.45 -5.77 -13.08
C THR A 88 -21.25 -4.28 -13.31
N THR A 89 -22.34 -3.56 -13.57
CA THR A 89 -22.36 -2.10 -13.72
C THR A 89 -23.69 -1.62 -13.17
N SER A 90 -23.66 -0.85 -12.09
CA SER A 90 -24.85 -0.38 -11.37
C SER A 90 -25.24 1.05 -11.74
N ASP A 91 -24.26 1.85 -12.14
CA ASP A 91 -24.39 3.29 -12.37
C ASP A 91 -23.36 3.75 -13.41
N PRO A 92 -23.39 5.03 -13.83
CA PRO A 92 -22.50 5.56 -14.86
C PRO A 92 -21.01 5.61 -14.49
N HIS A 93 -20.65 5.36 -13.23
CA HIS A 93 -19.31 5.62 -12.71
C HIS A 93 -18.61 4.34 -12.24
N HIS A 94 -19.37 3.32 -11.83
CA HIS A 94 -18.83 2.13 -11.23
C HIS A 94 -19.13 0.85 -12.00
N SER A 95 -18.07 0.09 -12.23
CA SER A 95 -18.14 -1.22 -12.87
C SER A 95 -17.12 -2.17 -12.25
N GLU A 96 -17.42 -3.46 -12.24
CA GLU A 96 -16.55 -4.48 -11.66
C GLU A 96 -16.46 -5.68 -12.59
N ILE A 97 -15.31 -6.36 -12.57
CA ILE A 97 -15.12 -7.69 -13.18
C ILE A 97 -14.64 -8.63 -12.10
N THR A 98 -15.49 -9.57 -11.68
CA THR A 98 -15.16 -10.61 -10.71
C THR A 98 -14.72 -11.88 -11.42
N LEU A 99 -13.55 -12.40 -11.04
CA LEU A 99 -13.02 -13.68 -11.49
C LEU A 99 -13.49 -14.76 -10.51
N ILE A 100 -14.15 -15.79 -11.04
CA ILE A 100 -14.77 -16.85 -10.25
C ILE A 100 -14.22 -18.20 -10.71
N GLN A 101 -13.77 -19.00 -9.77
CA GLN A 101 -13.36 -20.39 -10.00
C GLN A 101 -14.56 -21.31 -9.73
N ALA A 102 -14.97 -22.05 -10.74
CA ALA A 102 -15.92 -23.15 -10.59
C ALA A 102 -15.18 -24.38 -10.06
N THR A 103 -15.73 -24.97 -9.01
CA THR A 103 -15.32 -26.26 -8.46
C THR A 103 -16.45 -27.28 -8.67
N GLU A 104 -16.22 -28.55 -8.36
CA GLU A 104 -17.28 -29.57 -8.45
C GLU A 104 -18.47 -29.28 -7.53
N GLU A 105 -18.23 -28.56 -6.43
CA GLU A 105 -19.22 -28.33 -5.36
C GLU A 105 -19.77 -26.90 -5.33
N ASP A 106 -18.99 -25.89 -5.75
CA ASP A 106 -19.38 -24.48 -5.64
C ASP A 106 -18.63 -23.55 -6.62
N ASN A 107 -19.08 -22.30 -6.73
CA ASN A 107 -18.40 -21.19 -7.40
C ASN A 107 -17.72 -20.28 -6.37
N GLN A 108 -16.39 -20.19 -6.41
CA GLN A 108 -15.63 -19.35 -5.50
C GLN A 108 -15.10 -18.08 -6.19
N PRO A 109 -15.55 -16.89 -5.78
CA PRO A 109 -14.93 -15.64 -6.23
C PRO A 109 -13.48 -15.57 -5.76
N LEU A 110 -12.54 -15.40 -6.68
CA LEU A 110 -11.12 -15.30 -6.37
C LEU A 110 -10.74 -13.85 -6.06
N LEU A 111 -11.03 -12.96 -7.02
CA LEU A 111 -10.72 -11.54 -6.95
C LEU A 111 -11.70 -10.73 -7.79
N THR A 112 -11.73 -9.42 -7.55
CA THR A 112 -12.50 -8.45 -8.32
C THR A 112 -11.58 -7.35 -8.84
N ILE A 113 -11.71 -7.00 -10.12
CA ILE A 113 -11.16 -5.78 -10.70
C ILE A 113 -12.21 -4.70 -10.56
N VAL A 114 -11.94 -3.70 -9.71
CA VAL A 114 -12.84 -2.57 -9.46
C VAL A 114 -12.50 -1.45 -10.43
N ASP A 115 -13.52 -0.89 -11.06
CA ASP A 115 -13.46 0.16 -12.07
C ASP A 115 -12.40 -0.14 -13.16
N PRO A 116 -12.50 -1.28 -13.87
CA PRO A 116 -11.43 -1.82 -14.74
C PRO A 116 -11.01 -0.88 -15.88
N LEU A 117 -11.87 0.06 -16.25
CA LEU A 117 -11.63 1.07 -17.30
C LEU A 117 -10.99 2.35 -16.76
N SER A 118 -10.97 2.56 -15.43
CA SER A 118 -10.45 3.76 -14.80
C SER A 118 -8.91 3.74 -14.66
N PRO A 119 -8.23 4.89 -14.70
CA PRO A 119 -6.85 5.02 -14.24
C PRO A 119 -6.66 4.57 -12.79
N SER A 120 -7.67 4.74 -11.94
CA SER A 120 -7.68 4.35 -10.53
C SER A 120 -8.13 2.91 -10.27
N ALA A 121 -8.22 2.06 -11.32
CA ALA A 121 -8.63 0.68 -11.17
C ALA A 121 -7.78 -0.07 -10.13
N THR A 122 -8.43 -0.88 -9.30
CA THR A 122 -7.76 -1.67 -8.25
C THR A 122 -8.18 -3.14 -8.33
N LEU A 123 -7.34 -4.00 -7.76
CA LEU A 123 -7.69 -5.38 -7.47
C LEU A 123 -8.15 -5.48 -6.02
N LYS A 124 -9.19 -6.28 -5.82
CA LYS A 124 -9.65 -6.70 -4.50
C LYS A 124 -9.55 -8.21 -4.37
N ALA A 125 -8.78 -8.70 -3.42
CA ALA A 125 -8.75 -10.13 -3.12
C ALA A 125 -10.04 -10.57 -2.41
N VAL A 126 -10.57 -11.75 -2.77
CA VAL A 126 -11.71 -12.35 -2.07
C VAL A 126 -11.27 -13.66 -1.40
N ASN A 127 -10.93 -14.69 -2.20
CA ASN A 127 -10.48 -15.99 -1.68
C ASN A 127 -9.03 -16.31 -2.06
N LEU A 128 -8.22 -15.31 -2.42
CA LEU A 128 -6.81 -15.54 -2.73
C LEU A 128 -6.00 -15.94 -1.48
N PRO A 129 -4.88 -16.68 -1.65
CA PRO A 129 -3.96 -17.00 -0.56
C PRO A 129 -3.51 -15.75 0.21
N THR A 130 -3.58 -15.86 1.54
CA THR A 130 -3.18 -14.81 2.49
C THR A 130 -1.85 -15.14 3.16
N LEU A 131 -1.25 -14.14 3.82
CA LEU A 131 0.00 -14.32 4.55
C LEU A 131 -0.13 -15.32 5.71
N LEU A 132 -1.26 -15.29 6.40
CA LEU A 132 -1.54 -16.21 7.50
C LEU A 132 -1.58 -17.67 7.03
N GLN A 133 -2.15 -17.94 5.86
CA GLN A 133 -2.26 -19.28 5.31
C GLN A 133 -0.90 -19.83 4.84
N ILE A 134 -0.07 -19.03 4.18
CA ILE A 134 1.25 -19.50 3.71
C ILE A 134 2.32 -19.61 4.81
N THR A 135 2.06 -19.03 5.98
CA THR A 135 2.94 -19.10 7.16
C THR A 135 2.37 -19.98 8.27
N ALA A 136 1.26 -20.66 8.03
CA ALA A 136 0.70 -21.61 8.97
C ALA A 136 1.58 -22.87 8.99
N SER A 137 1.76 -23.44 10.18
CA SER A 137 2.47 -24.71 10.34
C SER A 137 1.63 -25.92 9.93
N ASP A 138 0.33 -25.73 9.70
CA ASP A 138 -0.60 -26.76 9.24
C ASP A 138 -0.71 -26.72 7.71
N SER A 139 -0.42 -27.87 7.06
CA SER A 139 -0.50 -28.05 5.62
C SER A 139 -1.91 -27.90 5.05
N ASN A 140 -2.96 -27.96 5.89
CA ASN A 140 -4.35 -27.78 5.48
C ASN A 140 -4.81 -26.30 5.45
N ALA A 141 -3.92 -25.35 5.73
CA ALA A 141 -4.28 -23.93 5.79
C ALA A 141 -4.53 -23.30 4.42
N LEU A 142 -4.03 -23.90 3.33
CA LEU A 142 -4.23 -23.44 1.96
C LEU A 142 -5.28 -24.34 1.27
N PRO A 143 -6.39 -23.77 0.78
CA PRO A 143 -7.40 -24.53 0.03
C PRO A 143 -6.97 -24.82 -1.42
N TYR A 144 -5.73 -24.48 -1.79
CA TYR A 144 -5.20 -24.58 -3.15
C TYR A 144 -3.99 -25.50 -3.18
N ASP A 145 -3.91 -26.32 -4.22
CA ASP A 145 -2.72 -27.13 -4.45
C ASP A 145 -1.55 -26.31 -5.06
N ALA A 146 -0.39 -26.94 -5.22
CA ALA A 146 0.81 -26.26 -5.70
C ALA A 146 0.68 -25.73 -7.15
N ASP A 147 -0.06 -26.44 -8.01
CA ASP A 147 -0.27 -26.09 -9.41
C ASP A 147 -1.30 -24.96 -9.54
N GLU A 148 -2.36 -25.00 -8.74
CA GLU A 148 -3.33 -23.90 -8.60
C GLU A 148 -2.66 -22.62 -8.10
N ILE A 149 -1.82 -22.70 -7.07
CA ILE A 149 -1.08 -21.53 -6.59
C ILE A 149 -0.16 -20.96 -7.68
N LYS A 150 0.48 -21.82 -8.48
CA LYS A 150 1.33 -21.38 -9.59
C LYS A 150 0.50 -20.69 -10.68
N ALA A 151 -0.68 -21.22 -11.00
CA ALA A 151 -1.60 -20.63 -11.97
C ALA A 151 -2.15 -19.28 -11.49
N LEU A 152 -2.58 -19.20 -10.22
CA LEU A 152 -3.03 -17.97 -9.56
C LEU A 152 -1.91 -16.91 -9.54
N SER A 153 -0.68 -17.32 -9.22
CA SER A 153 0.50 -16.45 -9.26
C SER A 153 0.73 -15.87 -10.66
N ALA A 154 0.68 -16.70 -11.72
CA ALA A 154 0.82 -16.25 -13.10
C ALA A 154 -0.31 -15.30 -13.52
N LEU A 155 -1.55 -15.60 -13.12
CA LEU A 155 -2.72 -14.75 -13.36
C LEU A 155 -2.56 -13.37 -12.70
N THR A 156 -2.22 -13.32 -11.41
CA THR A 156 -2.05 -12.03 -10.72
C THR A 156 -0.85 -11.26 -11.25
N LYS A 157 0.24 -11.91 -11.69
CA LYS A 157 1.35 -11.23 -12.40
C LYS A 157 0.86 -10.56 -13.67
N ALA A 158 0.08 -11.26 -14.49
CA ALA A 158 -0.47 -10.70 -15.72
C ALA A 158 -1.35 -9.46 -15.45
N LEU A 159 -2.19 -9.51 -14.41
CA LEU A 159 -3.01 -8.38 -13.99
C LEU A 159 -2.17 -7.19 -13.49
N ASN A 160 -1.15 -7.45 -12.67
CA ASN A 160 -0.22 -6.43 -12.17
C ASN A 160 0.59 -5.79 -13.30
N GLN A 161 1.05 -6.57 -14.28
CA GLN A 161 1.69 -6.05 -15.50
C GLN A 161 0.72 -5.15 -16.31
N GLY A 162 -0.58 -5.43 -16.24
CA GLY A 162 -1.64 -4.57 -16.75
C GLY A 162 -1.88 -3.28 -15.96
N GLY A 163 -1.17 -3.11 -14.84
CA GLY A 163 -1.33 -1.99 -13.92
C GLY A 163 -2.50 -2.13 -12.94
N TYR A 164 -3.14 -3.30 -12.87
CA TYR A 164 -4.13 -3.58 -11.82
C TYR A 164 -3.42 -4.03 -10.55
N GLN A 165 -3.56 -3.28 -9.46
CA GLN A 165 -2.83 -3.51 -8.21
C GLN A 165 -3.79 -3.69 -7.05
N PHE A 166 -3.42 -4.56 -6.09
CA PHE A 166 -4.16 -4.68 -4.83
C PHE A 166 -4.01 -3.40 -4.00
N ALA A 167 -5.05 -3.02 -3.28
CA ALA A 167 -5.06 -1.78 -2.51
C ALA A 167 -4.19 -1.88 -1.24
N THR A 168 -4.12 -3.07 -0.63
CA THR A 168 -3.40 -3.27 0.63
C THR A 168 -2.55 -4.53 0.65
N ILE A 169 -1.43 -4.46 1.38
CA ILE A 169 -0.50 -5.58 1.57
C ILE A 169 -1.15 -6.82 2.21
N ASP A 170 -2.21 -6.62 2.99
CA ASP A 170 -2.89 -7.69 3.73
C ASP A 170 -3.81 -8.55 2.87
N GLU A 171 -4.12 -8.12 1.63
CA GLU A 171 -5.13 -8.78 0.80
C GLU A 171 -4.68 -10.14 0.28
N THR A 172 -3.44 -10.25 -0.19
CA THR A 172 -2.92 -11.50 -0.72
C THR A 172 -1.41 -11.50 -0.74
N VAL A 173 -0.81 -12.70 -0.69
CA VAL A 173 0.63 -12.90 -0.92
C VAL A 173 0.99 -13.05 -2.40
N LEU A 174 0.00 -13.00 -3.29
CA LEU A 174 0.19 -13.06 -4.74
C LEU A 174 0.44 -11.68 -5.38
N GLN A 175 0.68 -10.65 -4.58
CA GLN A 175 1.07 -9.33 -5.06
C GLN A 175 2.61 -9.19 -5.08
N PRO A 176 3.16 -8.36 -5.99
CA PRO A 176 4.58 -8.08 -6.02
C PRO A 176 5.06 -7.46 -4.70
N ILE A 177 6.30 -7.73 -4.32
CA ILE A 177 6.92 -7.11 -3.14
C ILE A 177 7.24 -5.64 -3.38
N ASN A 178 7.57 -5.29 -4.62
CA ASN A 178 7.92 -3.93 -4.96
C ASN A 178 6.72 -3.00 -4.85
N GLY A 179 6.93 -1.90 -4.13
CA GLY A 179 5.89 -0.90 -3.90
C GLY A 179 4.98 -1.22 -2.72
N LEU A 180 5.13 -2.40 -2.09
CA LEU A 180 4.43 -2.69 -0.85
C LEU A 180 4.87 -1.75 0.25
N HIS A 181 3.89 -1.27 1.00
CA HIS A 181 4.10 -0.38 2.11
C HIS A 181 3.04 -0.58 3.18
N PHE A 182 3.42 -0.34 4.44
CA PHE A 182 2.51 -0.45 5.58
C PHE A 182 2.87 0.56 6.66
N LYS A 183 1.86 0.90 7.48
CA LYS A 183 2.04 1.81 8.60
C LYS A 183 2.85 1.15 9.69
N THR A 184 3.76 1.89 10.31
CA THR A 184 4.52 1.48 11.49
C THR A 184 4.45 2.53 12.59
N ARG A 185 4.96 2.18 13.78
CA ARG A 185 5.25 3.12 14.86
C ARG A 185 6.76 3.25 15.03
N PHE A 186 7.19 4.36 15.58
CA PHE A 186 8.59 4.59 15.95
C PHE A 186 8.74 4.58 17.46
N ASP A 187 9.94 4.26 17.92
CA ASP A 187 10.20 4.22 19.35
C ASP A 187 10.09 5.62 19.94
N ASN A 188 9.36 5.72 21.05
CA ASN A 188 9.36 6.92 21.87
C ASN A 188 10.70 7.00 22.58
N LEU A 189 11.38 8.13 22.41
CA LEU A 189 12.61 8.41 23.13
C LEU A 189 12.28 9.06 24.48
N LYS A 190 13.27 9.09 25.38
CA LYS A 190 13.11 9.80 26.65
C LYS A 190 12.79 11.28 26.36
N PRO A 191 11.79 11.88 27.05
CA PRO A 191 11.50 13.29 26.86
C PRO A 191 12.72 14.16 27.16
N LEU A 192 12.96 15.13 26.29
CA LEU A 192 14.01 16.12 26.46
C LEU A 192 13.50 17.20 27.40
N VAL A 193 14.33 17.61 28.36
CA VAL A 193 13.94 18.57 29.39
C VAL A 193 14.95 19.71 29.42
N ALA A 194 14.46 20.93 29.32
CA ALA A 194 15.23 22.14 29.58
C ALA A 194 14.55 22.96 30.67
N LYS A 195 15.33 23.71 31.45
CA LYS A 195 14.82 24.63 32.47
C LYS A 195 15.47 26.00 32.30
N LYS A 196 14.69 27.07 32.45
CA LYS A 196 15.20 28.44 32.42
C LYS A 196 14.33 29.35 33.27
N THR A 197 14.97 30.20 34.06
CA THR A 197 14.30 31.21 34.90
C THR A 197 13.89 32.40 34.06
N VAL A 198 12.65 32.86 34.24
CA VAL A 198 12.18 34.13 33.67
C VAL A 198 12.74 35.27 34.52
N VAL A 199 13.63 36.08 33.95
CA VAL A 199 14.28 37.19 34.68
C VAL A 199 13.58 38.54 34.49
N LYS A 200 12.74 38.67 33.46
CA LYS A 200 11.93 39.86 33.16
C LYS A 200 10.72 39.47 32.32
N ALA A 201 9.68 40.29 32.36
CA ALA A 201 8.53 40.17 31.46
C ALA A 201 8.92 40.48 30.00
N GLY A 202 8.11 40.00 29.05
CA GLY A 202 8.30 40.18 27.61
C GLY A 202 9.03 39.01 26.94
N GLU A 203 10.10 39.30 26.20
CA GLU A 203 10.82 38.29 25.41
C GLU A 203 11.50 37.21 26.27
N PHE A 204 11.22 35.96 25.93
CA PHE A 204 11.81 34.79 26.57
C PHE A 204 11.91 33.64 25.58
N SER A 205 12.97 32.84 25.69
CA SER A 205 13.07 31.58 24.97
C SER A 205 13.75 30.51 25.79
N ILE A 206 13.33 29.27 25.59
CA ILE A 206 13.93 28.07 26.18
C ILE A 206 14.13 27.04 25.08
N GLN A 207 15.28 26.38 25.10
CA GLN A 207 15.70 25.49 24.02
C GLN A 207 16.26 24.19 24.57
N THR A 208 16.13 23.12 23.78
CA THR A 208 16.77 21.83 24.01
C THR A 208 17.35 21.29 22.71
N ASN A 209 18.35 20.42 22.82
CA ASN A 209 18.96 19.76 21.68
C ASN A 209 18.21 18.47 21.40
N LEU A 210 17.79 18.29 20.16
CA LEU A 210 17.23 17.05 19.63
C LEU A 210 18.37 16.08 19.36
N ASP A 211 18.20 14.82 19.74
CA ASP A 211 19.09 13.77 19.26
C ASP A 211 18.96 13.69 17.73
N ARG A 212 20.05 13.30 17.06
CA ARG A 212 20.12 13.23 15.60
C ARG A 212 18.93 12.44 15.03
N ASP A 213 18.25 13.05 14.07
CA ASP A 213 17.08 12.51 13.37
C ASP A 213 15.83 12.31 14.26
N SER A 214 15.80 12.82 15.49
CA SER A 214 14.60 12.73 16.33
C SER A 214 13.46 13.60 15.80
N LYS A 215 12.25 13.07 15.84
CA LYS A 215 11.03 13.80 15.47
C LYS A 215 10.29 14.25 16.72
N VAL A 216 10.03 15.55 16.83
CA VAL A 216 9.20 16.11 17.91
C VAL A 216 7.75 15.68 17.69
N LEU A 217 7.18 15.06 18.72
CA LEU A 217 5.79 14.59 18.73
C LEU A 217 4.87 15.63 19.37
N ASP A 218 5.31 16.19 20.48
CA ASP A 218 4.58 17.18 21.28
C ASP A 218 5.54 17.86 22.27
N TYR A 219 5.12 18.98 22.85
CA TYR A 219 5.86 19.66 23.90
C TYR A 219 4.93 20.39 24.87
N GLN A 220 5.45 20.67 26.06
CA GLN A 220 4.79 21.41 27.13
C GLN A 220 5.78 22.41 27.75
N VAL A 221 5.26 23.54 28.25
CA VAL A 221 6.06 24.56 28.94
C VAL A 221 5.48 24.77 30.33
N LEU A 222 6.04 24.09 31.31
CA LEU A 222 5.46 24.01 32.65
C LEU A 222 6.13 25.00 33.61
N ASP A 223 5.36 25.64 34.47
CA ASP A 223 5.90 26.29 35.66
C ASP A 223 6.15 25.27 36.80
N GLU A 224 6.46 25.78 37.99
CA GLU A 224 6.74 24.98 39.19
C GLU A 224 5.49 24.32 39.77
N ASP A 225 4.32 24.92 39.53
CA ASP A 225 3.01 24.44 39.96
C ASP A 225 2.39 23.45 38.95
N GLY A 226 3.02 23.29 37.79
CA GLY A 226 2.60 22.38 36.72
C GLY A 226 1.59 22.97 35.75
N HIS A 227 1.38 24.30 35.75
CA HIS A 227 0.57 24.95 34.73
C HIS A 227 1.31 24.99 33.40
N ASP A 228 0.60 24.68 32.31
CA ASP A 228 1.15 24.68 30.96
C ASP A 228 0.96 26.04 30.29
N TRP A 229 2.08 26.67 29.97
CA TRP A 229 2.20 27.98 29.35
C TRP A 229 2.54 27.90 27.86
N LYS A 230 2.40 26.71 27.25
CA LYS A 230 2.64 26.46 25.83
C LYS A 230 2.07 27.53 24.90
N ASP A 231 0.85 27.99 25.18
CA ASP A 231 0.08 28.91 24.34
C ASP A 231 0.59 30.36 24.36
N LEU A 232 1.49 30.72 25.30
CA LEU A 232 2.11 32.05 25.34
C LEU A 232 3.18 32.28 24.27
N GLY A 233 3.58 31.24 23.56
CA GLY A 233 4.68 31.30 22.60
C GLY A 233 4.48 30.35 21.44
N SER A 234 5.52 30.24 20.64
CA SER A 234 5.56 29.39 19.45
C SER A 234 6.83 28.59 19.42
N GLU A 235 6.75 27.39 18.87
CA GLU A 235 7.87 26.50 18.64
C GLU A 235 8.60 26.80 17.33
N GLU A 236 9.89 26.48 17.30
CA GLU A 236 10.71 26.46 16.10
C GLU A 236 11.70 25.30 16.18
N VAL A 237 11.85 24.56 15.07
CA VAL A 237 12.86 23.50 14.92
C VAL A 237 13.92 23.98 13.93
N LYS A 238 15.16 24.14 14.39
CA LYS A 238 16.32 24.55 13.58
C LYS A 238 17.41 23.51 13.70
N GLY A 239 17.52 22.63 12.69
CA GLY A 239 18.50 21.54 12.70
C GLY A 239 18.25 20.59 13.88
N ASP A 240 19.24 20.44 14.75
CA ASP A 240 19.20 19.61 15.96
C ASP A 240 18.70 20.38 17.20
N ARG A 241 18.03 21.53 17.01
CA ARG A 241 17.53 22.35 18.11
C ARG A 241 16.03 22.54 18.03
N PHE A 242 15.36 22.28 19.15
CA PHE A 242 13.99 22.70 19.40
C PHE A 242 14.01 23.91 20.33
N GLU A 243 13.33 24.97 19.94
CA GLU A 243 13.17 26.20 20.72
C GLU A 243 11.70 26.53 20.88
N TRP A 244 11.30 26.91 22.09
CA TRP A 244 10.04 27.62 22.32
C TRP A 244 10.36 29.04 22.73
N ALA A 245 9.71 30.00 22.09
CA ALA A 245 9.90 31.42 22.35
C ALA A 245 8.56 32.14 22.50
N SER A 246 8.52 33.09 23.42
CA SER A 246 7.40 34.01 23.66
C SER A 246 7.89 35.45 23.64
N THR A 247 7.10 36.35 23.08
CA THR A 247 7.35 37.80 23.11
C THR A 247 6.56 38.51 24.21
N THR A 248 5.67 37.81 24.91
CA THR A 248 4.65 38.37 25.79
C THR A 248 4.57 37.67 27.15
N ILE A 249 5.71 37.22 27.70
CA ILE A 249 5.70 36.61 29.05
C ILE A 249 5.16 37.63 30.08
N PRO A 250 4.12 37.28 30.86
CA PRO A 250 3.53 38.17 31.85
C PRO A 250 4.45 38.40 33.06
N GLU A 251 4.22 39.49 33.80
CA GLU A 251 4.98 39.82 35.03
C GLU A 251 4.83 38.76 36.12
N GLU A 252 3.70 38.05 36.17
CA GLU A 252 3.43 36.99 37.15
C GLU A 252 4.39 35.80 37.03
N LEU A 253 5.00 35.60 35.86
CA LEU A 253 5.99 34.54 35.65
C LEU A 253 7.42 34.99 35.98
N VAL A 254 7.66 36.25 36.31
CA VAL A 254 9.01 36.73 36.67
C VAL A 254 9.48 36.05 37.95
N ASN A 255 10.70 35.52 37.92
CA ASN A 255 11.33 34.66 38.92
C ASN A 255 10.83 33.20 38.97
N HIS A 256 9.86 32.81 38.15
CA HIS A 256 9.48 31.40 38.01
C HIS A 256 10.47 30.63 37.13
N HIS A 257 10.64 29.34 37.44
CA HIS A 257 11.39 28.40 36.61
C HIS A 257 10.48 27.72 35.59
N LEU A 258 10.56 28.13 34.32
CA LEU A 258 9.88 27.42 33.25
C LEU A 258 10.67 26.17 32.83
N LYS A 259 9.96 25.06 32.70
CA LYS A 259 10.44 23.74 32.29
C LYS A 259 9.83 23.37 30.94
N LEU A 260 10.66 23.38 29.91
CA LEU A 260 10.29 22.83 28.60
C LEU A 260 10.44 21.31 28.65
N VAL A 261 9.38 20.59 28.30
CA VAL A 261 9.38 19.13 28.14
C VAL A 261 8.99 18.81 26.70
N VAL A 262 9.92 18.26 25.93
CA VAL A 262 9.70 17.89 24.53
C VAL A 262 9.64 16.37 24.41
N ARG A 263 8.50 15.85 23.93
CA ARG A 263 8.34 14.44 23.59
C ARG A 263 8.86 14.21 22.18
N VAL A 264 9.75 13.25 22.04
CA VAL A 264 10.42 12.92 20.78
C VAL A 264 10.30 11.44 20.47
N SER A 265 10.28 11.10 19.19
CA SER A 265 10.40 9.74 18.68
C SER A 265 11.67 9.58 17.86
N ALA A 266 12.15 8.35 17.74
CA ALA A 266 13.23 8.01 16.84
C ALA A 266 12.83 8.28 15.39
N GLY A 267 13.70 8.91 14.60
CA GLY A 267 13.41 9.15 13.17
C GLY A 267 13.56 7.93 12.28
N THR A 268 14.25 6.89 12.74
CA THR A 268 14.51 5.71 11.90
C THR A 268 14.33 4.39 12.62
N ASN A 269 14.33 4.36 13.96
CA ASN A 269 14.13 3.13 14.71
C ASN A 269 12.65 2.82 14.93
N SER A 270 12.26 1.60 14.59
CA SER A 270 10.88 1.14 14.67
C SER A 270 10.87 -0.29 15.21
N PRO A 271 9.90 -0.67 16.06
CA PRO A 271 9.74 -2.05 16.51
C PRO A 271 9.63 -3.05 15.35
N ALA A 272 9.08 -2.62 14.21
CA ALA A 272 9.02 -3.46 13.01
C ALA A 272 10.40 -3.78 12.44
N LEU A 273 11.38 -2.88 12.55
CA LEU A 273 12.76 -3.13 12.16
C LEU A 273 13.50 -3.98 13.20
N ASP A 274 13.21 -3.79 14.48
CA ASP A 274 13.79 -4.62 15.55
C ASP A 274 13.36 -6.09 15.38
N GLU A 275 12.08 -6.34 15.11
CA GLU A 275 11.56 -7.67 14.78
C GLU A 275 12.23 -8.24 13.52
N LEU A 276 12.38 -7.43 12.47
CA LEU A 276 13.09 -7.86 11.26
C LEU A 276 14.53 -8.26 11.59
N PHE A 277 15.24 -7.46 12.39
CA PHE A 277 16.62 -7.74 12.78
C PHE A 277 16.75 -9.07 13.53
N VAL A 278 15.87 -9.31 14.52
CA VAL A 278 15.87 -10.55 15.31
C VAL A 278 15.55 -11.78 14.45
N ILE A 279 14.49 -11.70 13.65
CA ILE A 279 14.01 -12.80 12.80
C ILE A 279 15.04 -13.10 11.68
N ALA A 280 15.55 -12.07 11.01
CA ALA A 280 16.57 -12.23 9.97
C ALA A 280 17.88 -12.81 10.52
N SER A 281 18.35 -12.32 11.68
CA SER A 281 19.58 -12.82 12.33
C SER A 281 19.47 -14.28 12.73
N SER A 282 18.30 -14.71 13.22
CA SER A 282 18.01 -16.12 13.54
C SER A 282 18.06 -17.03 12.30
N ASN A 283 17.91 -16.45 11.10
CA ASN A 283 18.02 -17.11 9.81
C ASN A 283 19.38 -16.85 9.12
N ALA A 284 20.40 -16.41 9.86
CA ALA A 284 21.73 -16.06 9.36
C ALA A 284 21.75 -14.98 8.24
N ILE A 285 20.72 -14.14 8.19
CA ILE A 285 20.65 -12.97 7.30
C ILE A 285 21.08 -11.74 8.09
N LEU A 286 22.23 -11.17 7.71
CA LEU A 286 22.74 -9.95 8.33
C LEU A 286 22.07 -8.72 7.71
N MET A 287 21.23 -8.05 8.49
CA MET A 287 20.73 -6.73 8.13
C MET A 287 21.83 -5.67 8.31
N ARG A 288 21.98 -4.80 7.32
CA ARG A 288 22.90 -3.66 7.38
C ARG A 288 22.22 -2.37 6.96
N GLN A 289 22.75 -1.25 7.40
CA GLN A 289 22.33 0.05 6.90
C GLN A 289 22.83 0.24 5.46
N GLY A 290 21.95 0.72 4.58
CA GLY A 290 22.24 1.04 3.19
C GLY A 290 22.96 2.39 3.02
N SER A 291 22.90 2.95 1.82
CA SER A 291 23.62 4.19 1.48
C SER A 291 23.11 5.46 2.20
N HIS A 292 21.90 5.41 2.76
CA HIS A 292 21.29 6.53 3.50
C HIS A 292 20.64 6.01 4.79
N GLN A 293 20.50 6.89 5.79
CA GLN A 293 19.74 6.59 7.00
C GLN A 293 18.27 6.27 6.66
N GLY A 294 17.66 5.36 7.42
CA GLY A 294 16.31 4.85 7.16
C GLY A 294 16.23 3.84 6.01
N VAL A 295 17.34 3.50 5.35
CA VAL A 295 17.40 2.43 4.35
C VAL A 295 18.18 1.25 4.94
N TYR A 296 17.56 0.09 4.97
CA TYR A 296 18.14 -1.15 5.47
C TYR A 296 18.17 -2.18 4.34
N GLU A 297 19.31 -2.86 4.23
CA GLU A 297 19.56 -3.87 3.21
C GLU A 297 19.78 -5.23 3.87
N LEU A 298 19.10 -6.25 3.35
CA LEU A 298 19.25 -7.64 3.73
C LEU A 298 19.78 -8.40 2.51
N PRO A 299 21.10 -8.65 2.44
CA PRO A 299 21.68 -9.51 1.41
C PRO A 299 21.15 -10.93 1.55
N LEU A 300 20.47 -11.40 0.51
CA LEU A 300 19.93 -12.75 0.46
C LEU A 300 20.93 -13.73 -0.18
N PRO A 301 20.84 -15.04 0.10
CA PRO A 301 21.68 -16.08 -0.48
C PRO A 301 21.80 -16.08 -2.01
N ASN A 302 20.78 -15.58 -2.73
CA ASN A 302 20.82 -15.46 -4.19
C ASN A 302 21.55 -14.20 -4.69
N GLN A 303 22.30 -13.51 -3.81
CA GLN A 303 23.03 -12.27 -4.08
C GLN A 303 22.15 -11.06 -4.42
N LYS A 304 20.83 -11.17 -4.24
CA LYS A 304 19.90 -10.04 -4.36
C LYS A 304 19.72 -9.37 -2.99
N LEU A 305 19.38 -8.08 -3.03
CA LEU A 305 19.16 -7.28 -1.82
C LEU A 305 17.67 -7.11 -1.60
N PHE A 306 17.16 -7.59 -0.46
CA PHE A 306 15.87 -7.13 0.03
C PHE A 306 16.07 -5.82 0.79
N THR A 307 15.37 -4.77 0.37
CA THR A 307 15.55 -3.42 0.91
C THR A 307 14.28 -2.99 1.62
N VAL A 308 14.47 -2.48 2.84
CA VAL A 308 13.42 -1.90 3.67
C VAL A 308 13.73 -0.42 3.85
N MET A 309 12.81 0.43 3.43
CA MET A 309 12.96 1.89 3.53
C MET A 309 11.94 2.42 4.52
N VAL A 310 12.38 3.25 5.45
CA VAL A 310 11.58 3.78 6.53
C VAL A 310 11.37 5.27 6.31
N ASN A 311 10.11 5.68 6.39
CA ASN A 311 9.70 7.06 6.25
C ASN A 311 9.00 7.51 7.55
N PRO A 312 9.70 8.24 8.44
CA PRO A 312 9.12 8.76 9.67
C PRO A 312 8.12 9.89 9.47
N ASP A 313 8.11 10.54 8.30
CA ASP A 313 7.24 11.69 8.06
C ASP A 313 5.78 11.25 7.97
N ASN A 314 5.52 10.12 7.32
CA ASN A 314 4.19 9.55 7.12
C ASN A 314 3.94 8.23 7.87
N ASN A 315 4.88 7.82 8.72
CA ASN A 315 4.80 6.58 9.48
C ASN A 315 4.73 5.31 8.64
N MET A 316 5.54 5.23 7.58
CA MET A 316 5.49 4.13 6.62
C MET A 316 6.81 3.36 6.53
N ILE A 317 6.69 2.06 6.30
CA ILE A 317 7.76 1.20 5.80
C ILE A 317 7.43 0.83 4.36
N TYR A 318 8.44 0.85 3.49
CA TYR A 318 8.36 0.47 2.08
C TYR A 318 9.31 -0.70 1.80
N LEU A 319 8.84 -1.65 1.01
CA LEU A 319 9.59 -2.84 0.63
C LEU A 319 10.06 -2.74 -0.81
N LYS A 320 11.27 -3.24 -1.05
CA LYS A 320 11.85 -3.31 -2.39
C LYS A 320 12.70 -4.56 -2.54
N TYR A 321 12.65 -5.08 -3.76
CA TYR A 321 13.39 -6.21 -4.27
C TYR A 321 13.86 -5.90 -5.70
N PRO A 322 14.99 -6.45 -6.18
CA PRO A 322 15.54 -6.07 -7.48
C PRO A 322 14.64 -6.52 -8.64
N ASP A 323 13.96 -7.66 -8.49
CA ASP A 323 13.01 -8.16 -9.48
C ASP A 323 11.62 -7.59 -9.18
N PRO A 324 11.06 -6.72 -10.04
CA PRO A 324 9.83 -5.99 -9.74
C PRO A 324 8.57 -6.85 -9.68
N GLU A 325 8.62 -8.05 -10.24
CA GLU A 325 7.47 -8.95 -10.30
C GLU A 325 7.51 -10.07 -9.26
N THR A 326 8.58 -10.17 -8.46
CA THR A 326 8.67 -11.19 -7.41
C THR A 326 7.57 -10.97 -6.39
N GLN A 327 6.74 -11.99 -6.20
CA GLN A 327 5.62 -11.95 -5.28
C GLN A 327 6.04 -12.31 -3.85
N VAL A 328 5.23 -11.89 -2.87
CA VAL A 328 5.45 -12.22 -1.46
C VAL A 328 5.55 -13.74 -1.26
N ILE A 329 4.68 -14.52 -1.89
CA ILE A 329 4.69 -15.98 -1.76
C ILE A 329 5.98 -16.63 -2.29
N GLU A 330 6.54 -16.08 -3.37
CA GLU A 330 7.76 -16.61 -4.00
C GLU A 330 8.97 -16.37 -3.10
N LEU A 331 9.06 -15.14 -2.57
CA LEU A 331 10.14 -14.78 -1.67
C LEU A 331 10.01 -15.51 -0.33
N ASN A 332 8.79 -15.68 0.21
CA ASN A 332 8.56 -16.42 1.44
C ASN A 332 8.95 -17.91 1.31
N ARG A 333 8.68 -18.55 0.17
CA ARG A 333 9.12 -19.94 -0.06
C ARG A 333 10.65 -20.08 -0.04
N GLN A 334 11.37 -19.09 -0.56
CA GLN A 334 12.84 -19.11 -0.57
C GLN A 334 13.43 -18.66 0.77
N TYR A 335 12.75 -17.72 1.43
CA TYR A 335 13.21 -17.01 2.62
C TYR A 335 12.04 -16.84 3.62
N PRO A 336 11.71 -17.91 4.38
CA PRO A 336 10.54 -17.93 5.27
C PRO A 336 10.51 -16.81 6.32
N PHE A 337 11.69 -16.33 6.73
CA PHE A 337 11.85 -15.23 7.68
C PHE A 337 11.08 -13.96 7.26
N ILE A 338 10.89 -13.75 5.95
CA ILE A 338 10.17 -12.57 5.42
C ILE A 338 8.68 -12.69 5.73
N GLY A 339 8.08 -13.87 5.53
CA GLY A 339 6.67 -14.07 5.87
C GLY A 339 6.45 -14.06 7.38
N GLU A 340 7.37 -14.63 8.16
CA GLU A 340 7.35 -14.57 9.63
C GLU A 340 7.38 -13.12 10.13
N TRP A 341 8.29 -12.31 9.58
CA TRP A 341 8.38 -10.90 9.90
C TRP A 341 7.11 -10.13 9.51
N LEU A 342 6.65 -10.26 8.26
CA LEU A 342 5.44 -9.58 7.80
C LEU A 342 4.22 -9.97 8.65
N LYS A 343 4.12 -11.23 9.09
CA LYS A 343 3.05 -11.70 9.97
C LYS A 343 3.11 -11.06 11.36
N ALA A 344 4.31 -10.78 11.86
CA ALA A 344 4.50 -10.15 13.17
C ALA A 344 4.16 -8.65 13.15
N VAL A 345 4.42 -7.96 12.04
CA VAL A 345 4.35 -6.48 11.99
C VAL A 345 3.11 -5.94 11.26
N LEU A 346 2.50 -6.71 10.37
CA LEU A 346 1.28 -6.27 9.69
C LEU A 346 0.08 -6.34 10.62
N PRO A 347 -0.88 -5.40 10.51
CA PRO A 347 -2.12 -5.47 11.26
C PRO A 347 -2.81 -6.80 10.98
N GLN A 348 -3.05 -7.62 12.00
CA GLN A 348 -3.78 -8.87 11.83
C GLN A 348 -5.23 -8.58 11.44
N LYS A 349 -5.54 -8.58 10.15
CA LYS A 349 -6.91 -8.83 9.70
C LYS A 349 -7.22 -10.28 10.08
N ARG A 350 -8.26 -10.48 10.89
CA ARG A 350 -8.77 -11.83 11.17
C ARG A 350 -9.13 -12.46 9.82
N ALA A 351 -8.49 -13.59 9.49
CA ALA A 351 -8.82 -14.36 8.29
C ALA A 351 -10.25 -14.89 8.44
N PHE A 352 -11.16 -14.31 7.66
CA PHE A 352 -12.53 -14.76 7.37
C PHE A 352 -13.54 -14.86 8.54
N ASN A 353 -14.71 -14.24 8.32
CA ASN A 353 -16.01 -14.71 8.82
C ASN A 353 -16.67 -15.51 7.71
#